data_AF-A0A1F3T242-F1
#
_entry.id   AF-A0A1F3T242-F1
#
_cell.length_a   1.000
_cell.length_b   1.000
_cell.length_c   1.000
_cell.angle_alpha   90.00
_cell.angle_beta   90.00
_cell.angle_gamma   90.00
#
_symmetry.space_group_name_H-M   'P 1'
#
loop_
_entity.id
_entity.type
_entity.pdbx_description
1 polymer ?
#
loop_
_entity_poly.entity_id
_entity_poly.type
_entity_poly.pdbx_seq_one_letter_code
_entity_poly.pdbx_strand_id
1 'polypeptide(L)'
;MVLKADVLNIGSFLRHNRTVEKTVNNYANKFAVKIYQKAIVKNHLHLVLKFSHRFNYQSFVRAVSGVLAKKIGVRWAVRPFTRIVRWGRDLKSIVQYVIMNELEAQGVINYQLRKKKCRPP
;
A
#
# COMPACT_ATOMS: atom_id res chain seq x y z
N MET A 1 -1.61 -0.90 -5.20
CA MET A 1 -1.38 -2.14 -4.42
C MET A 1 -1.72 -1.88 -2.96
N VAL A 2 -2.26 -2.86 -2.27
CA VAL A 2 -2.51 -2.82 -0.82
C VAL A 2 -1.82 -4.00 -0.15
N LEU A 3 -1.03 -3.74 0.90
CA LEU A 3 -0.40 -4.74 1.75
C LEU A 3 -1.06 -4.72 3.12
N LYS A 4 -1.79 -5.78 3.49
CA LYS A 4 -2.49 -5.87 4.77
C LYS A 4 -1.79 -6.82 5.71
N ALA A 5 -1.42 -6.34 6.90
CA ALA A 5 -0.86 -7.16 7.96
C ALA A 5 -1.90 -7.47 9.02
N ASP A 6 -1.73 -8.62 9.66
CA ASP A 6 -2.45 -8.96 10.86
C ASP A 6 -1.78 -8.24 12.03
N VAL A 7 -2.41 -7.18 12.52
CA VAL A 7 -1.89 -6.34 13.60
C VAL A 7 -2.74 -6.58 14.83
N LEU A 8 -2.68 -7.80 15.36
CA LEU A 8 -3.54 -8.24 16.45
C LEU A 8 -3.10 -7.78 17.85
N ASN A 9 -1.97 -7.06 18.01
CA ASN A 9 -1.75 -6.15 19.18
C ASN A 9 -0.35 -5.50 19.27
N ILE A 10 0.63 -5.80 18.39
CA ILE A 10 2.05 -5.39 18.65
C ILE A 10 2.65 -4.41 17.63
N GLY A 11 2.18 -4.37 16.37
CA GLY A 11 2.90 -3.68 15.29
C GLY A 11 2.06 -2.69 14.48
N SER A 12 1.71 -1.53 15.04
CA SER A 12 1.13 -0.44 14.24
C SER A 12 2.17 0.08 13.23
N PHE A 13 1.85 0.07 11.94
CA PHE A 13 2.72 0.68 10.93
C PHE A 13 2.89 2.19 11.16
N LEU A 14 1.91 2.86 11.78
CA LEU A 14 2.00 4.26 12.16
C LEU A 14 3.09 4.50 13.21
N ARG A 15 3.22 3.61 14.20
CA ARG A 15 4.27 3.70 15.23
C ARG A 15 5.67 3.56 14.62
N HIS A 16 5.78 2.84 13.52
CA HIS A 16 7.03 2.57 12.82
C HIS A 16 7.12 3.32 11.49
N ASN A 17 6.39 4.42 11.33
CA ASN A 17 6.22 5.12 10.05
C ASN A 17 7.57 5.43 9.37
N ARG A 18 8.51 6.03 10.12
CA ARG A 18 9.86 6.33 9.62
C ARG A 18 10.61 5.09 9.11
N THR A 19 10.49 3.96 9.82
CA THR A 19 11.12 2.68 9.41
C THR A 19 10.47 2.12 8.15
N VAL A 20 9.14 2.18 8.07
CA VAL A 20 8.36 1.76 6.90
C VAL A 20 8.74 2.59 5.69
N GLU A 21 8.71 3.92 5.81
CA GLU A 21 9.06 4.85 4.73
C GLU A 21 10.49 4.64 4.24
N LYS A 22 11.46 4.59 5.16
CA LYS A 22 12.87 4.37 4.81
C LYS A 22 13.05 3.05 4.05
N THR A 23 12.39 1.98 4.52
CA THR A 23 12.49 0.66 3.90
C THR A 23 11.86 0.67 2.50
N VAL A 24 10.65 1.21 2.38
CA VAL A 24 9.91 1.30 1.11
C VAL A 24 10.69 2.12 0.09
N ASN A 25 11.20 3.30 0.46
CA ASN A 25 11.96 4.16 -0.44
C ASN A 25 13.29 3.53 -0.87
N ASN A 26 14.03 2.90 0.06
CA ASN A 26 15.31 2.26 -0.27
C ASN A 26 15.13 1.13 -1.29
N TYR A 27 14.14 0.26 -1.10
CA TYR A 27 13.88 -0.83 -2.03
C TYR A 27 13.22 -0.37 -3.33
N ALA A 28 12.46 0.71 -3.30
CA ALA A 28 11.93 1.32 -4.53
C ALA A 28 13.08 1.78 -5.44
N ASN A 29 14.07 2.48 -4.87
CA ASN A 29 15.28 2.87 -5.60
C ASN A 29 16.08 1.65 -6.09
N LYS A 30 16.31 0.66 -5.20
CA LYS A 30 17.08 -0.55 -5.53
C LYS A 30 16.51 -1.34 -6.70
N PHE A 31 15.19 -1.42 -6.82
CA PHE A 31 14.53 -2.20 -7.87
C PHE A 31 13.94 -1.35 -9.00
N ALA A 32 14.33 -0.07 -9.11
CA ALA A 32 13.81 0.86 -10.12
C ALA A 32 12.27 0.90 -10.18
N VAL A 33 11.64 0.94 -9.01
CA VAL A 33 10.19 1.12 -8.86
C VAL A 33 9.93 2.56 -8.44
N LYS A 34 9.13 3.29 -9.22
CA LYS A 34 8.72 4.66 -8.88
C LYS A 34 7.47 4.64 -8.02
N ILE A 35 7.51 5.28 -6.86
CA ILE A 35 6.35 5.48 -5.99
C ILE A 35 5.67 6.80 -6.38
N TYR A 36 4.41 6.74 -6.78
CA TYR A 36 3.59 7.93 -7.07
C TYR A 36 2.86 8.44 -5.83
N GLN A 37 2.31 7.53 -5.04
CA GLN A 37 1.60 7.83 -3.80
C GLN A 37 1.77 6.66 -2.84
N LYS A 38 1.82 6.97 -1.56
CA LYS A 38 1.77 5.99 -0.47
C LYS A 38 0.83 6.50 0.62
N ALA A 39 0.17 5.59 1.30
CA ALA A 39 -0.55 5.87 2.54
C ALA A 39 -0.25 4.76 3.55
N ILE A 40 0.26 5.15 4.71
CA ILE A 40 0.66 4.24 5.79
C ILE A 40 -0.42 4.31 6.85
N VAL A 41 -1.19 3.22 7.01
CA VAL A 41 -2.25 3.16 8.01
C VAL A 41 -1.97 2.05 9.02
N LYS A 42 -2.69 2.04 10.16
CA LYS A 42 -2.37 1.22 11.33
C LYS A 42 -2.06 -0.25 11.01
N ASN A 43 -2.86 -0.88 10.14
CA ASN A 43 -2.78 -2.32 9.83
C ASN A 43 -2.48 -2.63 8.35
N HIS A 44 -2.34 -1.63 7.48
CA HIS A 44 -2.05 -1.87 6.06
C HIS A 44 -1.30 -0.70 5.40
N LEU A 45 -0.75 -0.96 4.22
CA LEU A 45 -0.03 0.01 3.41
C LEU A 45 -0.66 0.09 2.02
N HIS A 46 -0.97 1.30 1.57
CA HIS A 46 -1.36 1.57 0.18
C HIS A 46 -0.17 2.11 -0.59
N LEU A 47 0.09 1.56 -1.77
CA LEU A 47 1.16 2.00 -2.67
C LEU A 47 0.63 2.13 -4.10
N VAL A 48 0.85 3.29 -4.71
CA VAL A 48 0.69 3.53 -6.14
C VAL A 48 2.07 3.52 -6.75
N LEU A 49 2.34 2.53 -7.60
CA LEU A 49 3.67 2.22 -8.11
C LEU A 49 3.67 2.25 -9.63
N LYS A 50 4.80 2.65 -10.21
CA LYS A 50 5.14 2.42 -11.62
C LYS A 50 6.44 1.65 -11.70
N PHE A 51 6.47 0.70 -12.61
CA PHE A 51 7.62 -0.15 -12.89
C PHE A 51 7.58 -0.52 -14.36
N SER A 52 8.75 -0.67 -14.99
CA SER A 52 8.86 -1.04 -16.40
C SER A 52 8.71 -2.54 -16.64
N HIS A 53 9.12 -3.36 -15.67
CA HIS A 53 9.06 -4.82 -15.75
C HIS A 53 8.40 -5.43 -14.51
N ARG A 54 7.62 -6.50 -14.74
CA ARG A 54 6.97 -7.26 -13.66
C ARG A 54 7.96 -7.82 -12.64
N PHE A 55 9.16 -8.21 -13.09
CA PHE A 55 10.22 -8.71 -12.22
C PHE A 55 10.62 -7.69 -11.14
N ASN A 56 10.79 -6.42 -11.51
CA ASN A 56 11.13 -5.35 -10.58
C ASN A 56 10.08 -5.20 -9.47
N TYR A 57 8.82 -5.24 -9.86
CA TYR A 57 7.70 -5.22 -8.93
C TYR A 57 7.71 -6.42 -7.98
N GLN A 58 7.91 -7.64 -8.49
CA GLN A 58 7.93 -8.85 -7.67
C GLN A 58 9.09 -8.83 -6.66
N SER A 59 10.29 -8.44 -7.11
CA SER A 59 11.48 -8.29 -6.27
C SER A 59 11.27 -7.23 -5.19
N PHE A 60 10.68 -6.09 -5.55
CA PHE A 60 10.32 -5.03 -4.61
C PHE A 60 9.37 -5.52 -3.52
N VAL A 61 8.25 -6.14 -3.92
CA VAL A 61 7.25 -6.59 -2.95
C VAL A 61 7.82 -7.64 -2.02
N ARG A 62 8.53 -8.64 -2.56
CA ARG A 62 9.16 -9.71 -1.76
C ARG A 62 10.13 -9.14 -0.73
N ALA A 63 10.99 -8.21 -1.13
CA ALA A 63 11.98 -7.62 -0.23
C ALA A 63 11.32 -6.76 0.84
N VAL A 64 10.41 -5.85 0.45
CA VAL A 64 9.74 -4.95 1.40
C VAL A 64 8.91 -5.74 2.41
N SER A 65 8.11 -6.71 1.96
CA SER A 65 7.28 -7.52 2.87
C SER A 65 8.13 -8.31 3.86
N GLY A 66 9.22 -8.94 3.39
CA GLY A 66 10.10 -9.73 4.24
C GLY A 66 10.87 -8.88 5.25
N VAL A 67 11.41 -7.73 4.81
CA VAL A 67 12.20 -6.85 5.68
C VAL A 67 11.32 -6.16 6.72
N LEU A 68 10.12 -5.70 6.34
CA LEU A 68 9.18 -5.11 7.30
C LEU A 68 8.68 -6.14 8.32
N ALA A 69 8.39 -7.38 7.89
CA ALA A 69 8.05 -8.46 8.81
C ALA A 69 9.16 -8.70 9.84
N LYS A 70 10.42 -8.77 9.40
CA LYS A 70 11.57 -8.95 10.29
C LYS A 70 11.82 -7.75 11.22
N LYS A 71 11.75 -6.51 10.70
CA LYS A 71 12.09 -5.30 11.46
C LYS A 71 11.02 -4.86 12.45
N ILE A 72 9.75 -5.07 12.12
CA ILE A 72 8.60 -4.56 12.88
C ILE A 72 7.88 -5.71 13.60
N GLY A 73 8.20 -6.96 13.30
CA GLY A 73 7.55 -8.13 13.90
C GLY A 73 6.11 -8.32 13.41
N VAL A 74 5.79 -7.87 12.18
CA VAL A 74 4.44 -8.00 11.61
C VAL A 74 4.29 -9.30 10.83
N ARG A 75 3.12 -9.93 10.93
CA ARG A 75 2.73 -11.07 10.09
C ARG A 75 1.73 -10.59 9.04
N TRP A 76 1.99 -10.89 7.77
CA TRP A 76 1.07 -10.53 6.69
C TRP A 76 -0.15 -11.45 6.72
N ALA A 77 -1.36 -10.88 6.77
CA ALA A 77 -2.60 -11.65 6.86
C ALA A 77 -2.96 -12.30 5.52
N VAL A 78 -2.74 -11.55 4.42
CA VAL A 78 -3.16 -11.92 3.07
C VAL A 78 -2.07 -11.57 2.07
N ARG A 79 -2.16 -12.19 0.88
CA ARG A 79 -1.33 -11.79 -0.25
C ARG A 79 -1.60 -10.32 -0.60
N PRO A 80 -0.58 -9.58 -1.08
CA PRO A 80 -0.75 -8.19 -1.51
C PRO A 80 -1.87 -8.08 -2.56
N PHE A 81 -2.85 -7.22 -2.31
CA PHE A 81 -3.87 -6.91 -3.31
C PHE A 81 -3.27 -6.00 -4.39
N THR A 82 -3.42 -6.38 -5.66
CA THR A 82 -2.88 -5.64 -6.80
C THR A 82 -3.98 -5.30 -7.79
N ARG A 83 -3.83 -4.15 -8.44
CA ARG A 83 -4.67 -3.75 -9.57
C ARG A 83 -3.82 -2.95 -10.54
N ILE A 84 -3.89 -3.32 -11.82
CA ILE A 84 -3.28 -2.55 -12.92
C ILE A 84 -4.21 -1.39 -13.26
N VAL A 85 -3.63 -0.24 -13.57
CA VAL A 85 -4.33 1.04 -13.70
C VAL A 85 -3.92 1.66 -15.02
N ARG A 86 -4.89 2.18 -15.78
CA ARG A 86 -4.60 2.96 -16.99
C ARG A 86 -4.23 4.40 -16.61
N TRP A 87 -3.53 5.08 -17.51
CA TRP A 87 -3.16 6.49 -17.32
C TRP A 87 -4.39 7.42 -17.30
N GLY A 88 -4.18 8.68 -16.91
CA GLY A 88 -5.21 9.72 -16.97
C GLY A 88 -6.21 9.66 -15.82
N ARG A 89 -7.51 9.60 -16.15
CA ARG A 89 -8.62 9.64 -15.17
C ARG A 89 -8.57 8.49 -14.17
N ASP A 90 -8.16 7.30 -14.62
CA ASP A 90 -8.04 6.11 -13.78
C ASP A 90 -6.98 6.29 -12.70
N LEU A 91 -5.82 6.85 -13.05
CA LEU A 91 -4.75 7.15 -12.09
C LEU A 91 -5.21 8.19 -11.06
N LYS A 92 -5.81 9.30 -11.52
CA LYS A 92 -6.34 10.36 -10.63
C LYS A 92 -7.36 9.79 -9.64
N SER A 93 -8.30 8.98 -10.12
CA SER A 93 -9.33 8.35 -9.30
C SER A 93 -8.75 7.45 -8.21
N ILE A 94 -7.64 6.75 -8.49
CA ILE A 94 -6.98 5.90 -7.51
C ILE A 94 -6.22 6.69 -6.47
N VAL A 95 -5.53 7.74 -6.89
CA VAL A 95 -4.83 8.62 -5.95
C VAL A 95 -5.84 9.22 -4.98
N GLN A 96 -6.95 9.75 -5.49
CA GLN A 96 -8.06 10.26 -4.66
C GLN A 96 -8.63 9.18 -3.73
N TYR A 97 -8.83 7.96 -4.24
CA TYR A 97 -9.28 6.83 -3.43
C TYR A 97 -8.30 6.50 -2.29
N VAL A 98 -6.99 6.47 -2.56
CA VAL A 98 -5.97 6.20 -1.55
C VAL A 98 -5.99 7.28 -0.47
N ILE A 99 -6.05 8.56 -0.86
CA ILE A 99 -6.16 9.70 0.06
C ILE A 99 -7.43 9.58 0.92
N MET A 100 -8.58 9.27 0.31
CA MET A 100 -9.84 9.10 1.03
C MET A 100 -9.77 8.00 2.09
N ASN A 101 -9.19 6.82 1.74
CA ASN A 101 -9.02 5.75 2.74
C ASN A 101 -8.06 6.13 3.86
N GLU A 102 -7.04 6.93 3.58
CA GLU A 102 -6.12 7.43 4.60
C GLU A 102 -6.85 8.35 5.58
N LEU A 103 -7.63 9.30 5.07
CA LEU A 103 -8.44 10.22 5.88
C LEU A 103 -9.50 9.48 6.70
N GLU A 104 -10.17 8.47 6.12
CA GLU A 104 -11.12 7.61 6.84
C GLU A 104 -10.41 6.83 7.96
N ALA A 105 -9.23 6.25 7.68
CA ALA A 105 -8.47 5.48 8.65
C ALA A 105 -7.90 6.33 9.79
N GLN A 106 -7.67 7.62 9.54
CA GLN A 106 -7.26 8.60 10.54
C GLN A 106 -8.45 9.15 11.35
N GLY A 107 -9.69 8.88 10.93
CA GLY A 107 -10.90 9.41 11.57
C GLY A 107 -11.17 10.89 11.25
N VAL A 108 -10.47 11.46 10.25
CA VAL A 108 -10.70 12.85 9.79
C VAL A 108 -12.03 12.96 9.05
N ILE A 109 -12.41 11.91 8.32
CA ILE A 109 -13.70 11.80 7.63
C ILE A 109 -14.43 10.55 8.07
N ASN A 110 -15.76 10.64 8.18
CA ASN A 110 -16.61 9.50 8.48
C ASN A 110 -16.58 8.50 7.33
N TYR A 111 -16.56 7.20 7.67
CA TYR A 111 -16.67 6.14 6.67
C TYR A 111 -17.99 6.27 5.89
N GLN A 112 -17.89 6.41 4.57
CA GLN A 112 -19.06 6.43 3.69
C GLN A 112 -19.19 5.10 2.95
N LEU A 113 -20.40 4.54 2.94
CA LEU A 113 -20.68 3.31 2.22
C LEU A 113 -20.51 3.53 0.71
N ARG A 114 -19.55 2.84 0.10
CA ARG A 114 -19.25 3.01 -1.32
C ARG A 114 -20.28 2.24 -2.14
N LYS A 115 -20.95 2.91 -3.08
CA LYS A 115 -21.82 2.24 -4.07
C LYS A 115 -21.00 1.16 -4.80
N LYS A 116 -21.43 -0.10 -4.73
CA LYS A 116 -20.84 -1.17 -5.54
C LYS A 116 -21.05 -0.80 -7.01
N LYS A 117 -19.97 -0.75 -7.80
CA LYS A 117 -20.14 -0.74 -9.26
C LYS A 117 -20.78 -2.07 -9.65
N CYS A 118 -21.90 -2.04 -10.38
CA CYS A 118 -22.44 -3.23 -11.03
C CYS A 118 -21.31 -3.82 -11.89
N ARG A 119 -20.96 -5.09 -11.65
CA ARG A 119 -20.10 -5.81 -12.59
C ARG A 119 -20.98 -6.09 -13.81
N PRO A 120 -20.54 -5.76 -15.04
CA PRO A 120 -21.23 -6.33 -16.21
C PRO A 120 -21.18 -7.87 -16.10
N PRO A 121 -22.24 -8.56 -16.58
CA PRO A 121 -22.33 -10.02 -16.53
C PRO A 121 -21.13 -10.71 -17.20
#